data_AF-A0A378IT18-F1
#
_entry.id   AF-A0A378IT18-F1
#
_cell.length_a   1.000
_cell.length_b   1.000
_cell.length_c   1.000
_cell.angle_alpha   90.00
_cell.angle_beta   90.00
_cell.angle_gamma   90.00
#
_symmetry.space_group_name_H-M   'P 1'
#
loop_
_entity.id
_entity.type
_entity.pdbx_description
1 polymer ?
#
loop_
_entity_poly.entity_id
_entity_poly.type
_entity_poly.pdbx_seq_one_letter_code
_entity_poly.pdbx_strand_id
1 'polypeptide(L)'
;MKNPYGSKEYNALFQENESEIADPQGRLIYDKGISCHVFAIASPIHWATCKELNNQYSEIGMQKELERAMNDTQPPIGEELKQERQTNMDDILQLRNNQETCLHVEKMYLCGGFREGKSCPEHMWLEDVTNNMSLDTFINRNGIALRNCTGEANQGFQPGCEGHQFEANDIMRVKVPGYTYGQLVAIAAGSERRDALTNQGMPKFPPAIADTPQVLTAIAAVNRAREALNLGGDRNAARNAAYVHPDWIFAIKNMNSQLTDLGFTPATIQHLIDHNQAAADDHEKFYQATLKSIERFTPHVKNAQDLIDQIGQLDIGGLKDTAMNQLQAIKNDILQNSSSPQDLSDKWGVFAGDLKDKLQLYQNYQKVRQELAACKFGNNDARIDKLLADSALKIGQQDMTTVQIKEVIDRLNLQTQTLKNSPLESLRALIDLGKSSPSRQEWAKNVEDAMAKLSLADRVDFPTNQSNDVKAALLVLTQENKEHAMGLLNNPQMFTEKINKAIQNLNKELHPEPEEVEQSTMRFNY
;
A
#
# COMPACT_ATOMS: atom_id res chain seq x y z
N MET A 1 45.04 -22.30 -6.09
CA MET A 1 44.33 -22.99 -7.20
C MET A 1 42.83 -22.97 -6.96
N LYS A 2 42.02 -22.86 -8.02
CA LYS A 2 40.54 -22.98 -7.90
C LYS A 2 40.17 -24.35 -7.37
N ASN A 3 39.14 -24.42 -6.54
CA ASN A 3 38.62 -25.72 -6.08
C ASN A 3 38.08 -26.49 -7.30
N PRO A 4 38.67 -27.64 -7.68
CA PRO A 4 38.23 -28.43 -8.83
C PRO A 4 36.84 -29.03 -8.64
N TYR A 5 36.37 -29.07 -7.39
CA TYR A 5 35.04 -29.54 -7.02
C TYR A 5 34.01 -28.40 -7.12
N GLY A 6 34.39 -27.13 -6.95
CA GLY A 6 33.45 -26.01 -7.08
C GLY A 6 32.91 -25.80 -8.50
N SER A 7 31.65 -25.33 -8.62
CA SER A 7 31.12 -24.88 -9.91
C SER A 7 31.92 -23.67 -10.42
N LYS A 8 31.93 -23.44 -11.74
CA LYS A 8 32.65 -22.30 -12.32
C LYS A 8 32.13 -20.97 -11.76
N GLU A 9 30.82 -20.88 -11.56
CA GLU A 9 30.13 -19.72 -11.02
C GLU A 9 30.45 -19.52 -9.54
N TYR A 10 30.38 -20.57 -8.72
CA TYR A 10 30.72 -20.47 -7.30
C TYR A 10 32.18 -20.05 -7.10
N ASN A 11 33.10 -20.64 -7.86
CA ASN A 11 34.51 -20.27 -7.85
C ASN A 11 34.72 -18.82 -8.31
N ALA A 12 33.98 -18.34 -9.31
CA ALA A 12 34.09 -16.96 -9.77
C ALA A 12 33.54 -15.94 -8.76
N LEU A 13 32.46 -16.28 -8.05
CA LEU A 13 31.77 -15.37 -7.15
C LEU A 13 32.35 -15.35 -5.73
N PHE A 14 32.89 -16.49 -5.24
CA PHE A 14 33.21 -16.68 -3.82
C PHE A 14 34.64 -17.17 -3.51
N GLN A 15 35.53 -17.39 -4.50
CA GLN A 15 36.96 -17.65 -4.25
C GLN A 15 37.79 -16.38 -4.40
N GLU A 16 38.73 -16.18 -3.47
CA GLU A 16 39.57 -15.00 -3.32
C GLU A 16 40.77 -15.01 -4.29
N ASN A 17 41.45 -16.15 -4.47
CA ASN A 17 42.89 -16.08 -4.77
C ASN A 17 43.34 -16.32 -6.21
N GLU A 18 44.24 -15.41 -6.66
CA GLU A 18 45.08 -15.48 -7.86
C GLU A 18 46.39 -16.26 -7.60
N SER A 19 46.76 -16.53 -6.34
CA SER A 19 48.02 -17.17 -5.95
C SER A 19 47.85 -18.60 -5.44
N GLU A 20 48.92 -19.39 -5.58
CA GLU A 20 49.05 -20.73 -5.04
C GLU A 20 49.21 -20.68 -3.51
N ILE A 21 48.24 -21.23 -2.79
CA ILE A 21 48.33 -21.45 -1.34
C ILE A 21 49.01 -22.80 -1.15
N ALA A 22 49.98 -22.92 -0.24
CA ALA A 22 50.61 -24.19 0.12
C ALA A 22 50.44 -24.47 1.62
N ASP A 23 50.30 -25.75 1.99
CA ASP A 23 50.27 -26.18 3.39
C ASP A 23 51.68 -26.09 4.02
N PRO A 24 51.81 -26.28 5.35
CA PRO A 24 53.12 -26.28 6.00
C PRO A 24 54.10 -27.34 5.46
N GLN A 25 53.64 -28.29 4.63
CA GLN A 25 54.44 -29.30 3.96
C GLN A 25 54.72 -28.95 2.48
N GLY A 26 54.37 -27.74 2.03
CA GLY A 26 54.58 -27.27 0.67
C GLY A 26 53.60 -27.83 -0.37
N ARG A 27 52.53 -28.53 0.05
CA ARG A 27 51.51 -29.04 -0.86
C ARG A 27 50.53 -27.95 -1.21
N LEU A 28 50.26 -27.78 -2.51
CA LEU A 28 49.28 -26.82 -2.97
C LEU A 28 47.89 -27.13 -2.39
N ILE A 29 47.30 -26.15 -1.73
CA ILE A 29 45.94 -26.17 -1.22
C ILE A 29 45.03 -25.37 -2.15
N TYR A 30 43.83 -25.88 -2.37
CA TYR A 30 42.80 -25.13 -3.06
C TYR A 30 42.30 -23.96 -2.21
N ASP A 31 41.99 -22.85 -2.88
CA ASP A 31 41.18 -21.81 -2.25
C ASP A 31 39.81 -22.41 -1.94
N LYS A 32 39.49 -22.40 -0.64
CA LYS A 32 38.35 -23.12 -0.08
C LYS A 32 37.03 -22.35 -0.33
N GLY A 33 37.11 -21.17 -0.93
CA GLY A 33 35.98 -20.28 -1.15
C GLY A 33 35.59 -19.55 0.12
N ILE A 34 34.29 -19.31 0.29
CA ILE A 34 33.75 -18.71 1.50
C ILE A 34 33.94 -19.64 2.72
N SER A 35 34.46 -19.09 3.82
CA SER A 35 34.57 -19.83 5.09
C SER A 35 33.19 -20.05 5.74
N CYS A 36 33.11 -21.03 6.64
CA CYS A 36 31.85 -21.41 7.28
C CYS A 36 31.22 -20.28 8.07
N HIS A 37 32.02 -19.50 8.81
CA HIS A 37 31.53 -18.32 9.53
C HIS A 37 31.15 -17.19 8.59
N VAL A 38 31.91 -16.90 7.53
CA VAL A 38 31.54 -15.84 6.57
C VAL A 38 30.22 -16.20 5.88
N PHE A 39 30.01 -17.46 5.50
CA PHE A 39 28.75 -17.93 4.94
C PHE A 39 27.60 -17.85 5.92
N ALA A 40 27.76 -18.46 7.10
CA ALA A 40 26.70 -18.56 8.09
C ALA A 40 26.26 -17.18 8.60
N ILE A 41 27.19 -16.24 8.76
CA ILE A 41 26.86 -14.88 9.21
C ILE A 41 26.14 -14.09 8.10
N ALA A 42 26.66 -14.05 6.87
CA ALA A 42 26.09 -13.15 5.87
C ALA A 42 26.36 -13.50 4.40
N SER A 43 27.46 -14.18 4.12
CA SER A 43 27.97 -14.40 2.77
C SER A 43 28.04 -13.13 1.91
N PRO A 44 28.73 -12.06 2.34
CA PRO A 44 28.74 -10.80 1.61
C PRO A 44 29.15 -10.98 0.14
N ILE A 45 28.56 -10.18 -0.74
CA ILE A 45 28.81 -10.28 -2.19
C ILE A 45 30.11 -9.57 -2.62
N HIS A 46 30.61 -8.65 -1.77
CA HIS A 46 31.85 -7.93 -1.98
C HIS A 46 32.99 -8.50 -1.15
N TRP A 47 34.16 -8.65 -1.79
CA TRP A 47 35.34 -9.25 -1.16
C TRP A 47 35.84 -8.45 0.05
N ALA A 48 35.92 -7.12 -0.07
CA ALA A 48 36.34 -6.26 1.03
C ALA A 48 35.46 -6.48 2.28
N THR A 49 34.16 -6.67 2.09
CA THR A 49 33.21 -6.98 3.16
C THR A 49 33.38 -8.39 3.71
N CYS A 50 33.68 -9.40 2.88
CA CYS A 50 34.02 -10.74 3.38
C CYS A 50 35.28 -10.73 4.24
N LYS A 51 36.32 -10.02 3.80
CA LYS A 51 37.58 -9.89 4.53
C LYS A 51 37.37 -9.15 5.85
N GLU A 52 36.63 -8.05 5.83
CA GLU A 52 36.28 -7.30 7.03
C GLU A 52 35.49 -8.16 8.01
N LEU A 53 34.45 -8.86 7.53
CA LEU A 53 33.67 -9.78 8.37
C LEU A 53 34.54 -10.89 8.96
N ASN A 54 35.48 -11.44 8.20
CA ASN A 54 36.41 -12.46 8.67
C ASN A 54 37.34 -11.91 9.77
N ASN A 55 37.82 -10.68 9.63
CA ASN A 55 38.64 -10.03 10.66
C ASN A 55 37.82 -9.78 11.93
N GLN A 56 36.63 -9.18 11.79
CA GLN A 56 35.72 -8.92 12.91
C GLN A 56 35.37 -10.21 13.66
N TYR A 57 35.10 -11.30 12.93
CA TYR A 57 34.88 -12.60 13.55
C TYR A 57 36.10 -13.12 14.32
N SER A 58 37.31 -12.93 13.76
CA SER A 58 38.57 -13.41 14.39
C SER A 58 38.90 -12.65 15.67
N GLU A 59 38.35 -11.45 15.88
CA GLU A 59 38.51 -10.66 17.09
C GLU A 59 37.55 -11.08 18.22
N ILE A 60 36.45 -11.79 17.89
CA ILE A 60 35.48 -12.26 18.89
C ILE A 60 36.16 -13.25 19.83
N GLY A 61 36.01 -12.99 21.14
CA GLY A 61 36.62 -13.77 22.22
C GLY A 61 38.15 -13.65 22.35
N MET A 62 38.86 -13.11 21.34
CA MET A 62 40.32 -12.98 21.34
C MET A 62 40.83 -12.16 22.53
N GLN A 63 40.15 -11.06 22.88
CA GLN A 63 40.57 -10.24 24.03
C GLN A 63 40.50 -11.02 25.35
N LYS A 64 39.42 -11.78 25.57
CA LYS A 64 39.27 -12.60 26.79
C LYS A 64 40.29 -13.73 26.84
N GLU A 65 40.64 -14.33 25.70
CA GLU A 65 41.69 -15.35 25.61
C GLU A 65 43.06 -14.73 25.90
N LEU A 66 43.36 -13.55 25.35
CA LEU A 66 44.61 -12.83 25.58
C LEU A 66 44.76 -12.42 27.06
N GLU A 67 43.71 -11.88 27.67
CA GLU A 67 43.70 -11.51 29.09
C GLU A 67 43.93 -12.73 29.99
N ARG A 68 43.34 -13.89 29.66
CA ARG A 68 43.60 -15.14 30.39
C ARG A 68 45.04 -15.61 30.25
N ALA A 69 45.60 -15.56 29.04
CA ALA A 69 46.99 -15.92 28.79
C ALA A 69 47.98 -14.98 29.51
N MET A 70 47.67 -13.68 29.57
CA MET A 70 48.50 -12.69 30.26
C MET A 70 48.44 -12.81 31.78
N ASN A 71 47.29 -13.22 32.33
CA ASN A 71 47.05 -13.33 33.77
C ASN A 71 47.22 -14.77 34.31
N ASP A 72 47.71 -15.71 33.50
CA ASP A 72 47.83 -17.15 33.81
C ASP A 72 46.54 -17.73 34.45
N THR A 73 45.39 -17.28 33.95
CA THR A 73 44.08 -17.65 34.46
C THR A 73 43.58 -18.89 33.72
N GLN A 74 43.04 -19.86 34.45
CA GLN A 74 42.52 -21.08 33.84
C GLN A 74 41.35 -20.79 32.89
N PRO A 75 41.22 -21.54 31.78
CA PRO A 75 40.04 -21.47 30.93
C PRO A 75 38.77 -21.82 31.71
N PRO A 76 37.63 -21.17 31.40
CA PRO A 76 36.35 -21.46 32.03
C PRO A 76 35.91 -22.87 31.67
N ILE A 77 35.18 -23.50 32.59
CA ILE A 77 34.62 -24.85 32.42
C ILE A 77 33.15 -24.87 32.84
N GLY A 78 32.40 -25.88 32.39
CA GLY A 78 31.00 -26.05 32.77
C GLY A 78 30.11 -24.86 32.38
N GLU A 79 29.34 -24.34 33.33
CA GLU A 79 28.38 -23.25 33.09
C GLU A 79 29.05 -21.91 32.74
N GLU A 80 30.26 -21.65 33.24
CA GLU A 80 30.99 -20.42 32.90
C GLU A 80 31.38 -20.44 31.41
N LEU A 81 31.90 -21.57 30.92
CA LEU A 81 32.22 -21.77 29.51
C LEU A 81 30.96 -21.64 28.64
N LYS A 82 29.84 -22.20 29.10
CA LYS A 82 28.56 -22.13 28.41
C LYS A 82 28.08 -20.68 28.25
N GLN A 83 28.17 -19.87 29.30
CA GLN A 83 27.81 -18.45 29.27
C GLN A 83 28.75 -17.64 28.37
N GLU A 84 30.04 -17.95 28.39
CA GLU A 84 31.01 -17.28 27.50
C GLU A 84 30.74 -17.62 26.03
N ARG A 85 30.50 -18.90 25.70
CA ARG A 85 30.11 -19.34 24.35
C ARG A 85 28.83 -18.64 23.88
N GLN A 86 27.83 -18.48 24.74
CA GLN A 86 26.61 -17.74 24.42
C GLN A 86 26.90 -16.26 24.15
N THR A 87 27.74 -15.62 24.97
CA THR A 87 28.15 -14.22 24.76
C THR A 87 28.83 -14.04 23.40
N ASN A 88 29.75 -14.94 23.06
CA ASN A 88 30.45 -14.90 21.77
C ASN A 88 29.47 -15.11 20.60
N MET A 89 28.46 -15.97 20.75
CA MET A 89 27.40 -16.12 19.74
C MET A 89 26.50 -14.88 19.62
N ASP A 90 26.26 -14.17 20.72
CA ASP A 90 25.49 -12.91 20.70
C ASP A 90 26.29 -11.79 20.01
N ASP A 91 27.62 -11.75 20.18
CA ASP A 91 28.50 -10.84 19.44
C ASP A 91 28.52 -11.18 17.94
N ILE A 92 28.59 -12.48 17.59
CA ILE A 92 28.46 -12.94 16.20
C ILE A 92 27.10 -12.56 15.62
N LEU A 93 26.02 -12.63 16.42
CA LEU A 93 24.69 -12.20 15.99
C LEU A 93 24.65 -10.70 15.66
N GLN A 94 25.43 -9.85 16.33
CA GLN A 94 25.54 -8.44 15.95
C GLN A 94 26.16 -8.27 14.57
N LEU A 95 27.23 -9.03 14.27
CA LEU A 95 27.82 -9.04 12.92
C LEU A 95 26.79 -9.48 11.86
N ARG A 96 25.95 -10.47 12.21
CA ARG A 96 24.85 -10.93 11.36
C ARG A 96 23.83 -9.80 11.14
N ASN A 97 23.42 -9.12 12.20
CA ASN A 97 22.36 -8.10 12.17
C ASN A 97 22.77 -6.82 11.42
N ASN A 98 24.08 -6.60 11.22
CA ASN A 98 24.60 -5.54 10.35
C ASN A 98 24.31 -5.78 8.86
N GLN A 99 23.67 -6.90 8.50
CA GLN A 99 23.43 -7.33 7.13
C GLN A 99 21.93 -7.50 6.89
N GLU A 100 21.44 -6.95 5.78
CA GLU A 100 20.02 -6.99 5.47
C GLU A 100 19.52 -8.42 5.26
N THR A 101 18.38 -8.72 5.88
CA THR A 101 17.63 -9.96 5.64
C THR A 101 16.67 -9.71 4.49
N CYS A 102 16.89 -10.38 3.37
CA CYS A 102 16.05 -10.19 2.17
C CYS A 102 14.90 -11.18 2.09
N LEU A 103 15.04 -12.36 2.69
CA LEU A 103 14.02 -13.40 2.74
C LEU A 103 13.81 -13.87 4.18
N HIS A 104 12.66 -13.51 4.74
CA HIS A 104 12.29 -13.85 6.11
C HIS A 104 11.91 -15.33 6.26
N VAL A 105 12.32 -15.93 7.37
CA VAL A 105 12.02 -17.32 7.74
C VAL A 105 11.65 -17.35 9.22
N GLU A 106 10.53 -18.00 9.56
CA GLU A 106 9.96 -17.93 10.92
C GLU A 106 10.90 -18.49 11.99
N LYS A 107 11.51 -19.64 11.69
CA LYS A 107 12.40 -20.40 12.57
C LYS A 107 13.69 -20.72 11.83
N MET A 108 14.65 -19.80 11.92
CA MET A 108 16.01 -19.97 11.42
C MET A 108 17.03 -19.66 12.52
N TYR A 109 18.09 -20.45 12.60
CA TYR A 109 19.11 -20.33 13.62
C TYR A 109 20.51 -20.28 13.01
N LEU A 110 21.32 -19.37 13.54
CA LEU A 110 22.76 -19.35 13.37
C LEU A 110 23.39 -20.20 14.46
N CYS A 111 24.16 -21.21 14.06
CA CYS A 111 24.67 -22.23 14.95
C CYS A 111 26.19 -22.18 14.99
N GLY A 112 26.75 -22.32 16.19
CA GLY A 112 28.18 -22.44 16.42
C GLY A 112 28.51 -23.76 17.11
N GLY A 113 29.51 -24.44 16.58
CA GLY A 113 30.07 -25.68 17.14
C GLY A 113 31.39 -25.41 17.83
N PHE A 114 31.55 -25.93 19.04
CA PHE A 114 32.70 -25.70 19.90
C PHE A 114 33.38 -27.03 20.22
N ARG A 115 34.71 -27.09 20.25
CA ARG A 115 35.46 -28.27 20.72
C ARG A 115 36.60 -27.87 21.62
N GLU A 116 37.18 -28.87 22.29
CA GLU A 116 38.46 -28.74 23.03
C GLU A 116 38.42 -27.64 24.10
N GLY A 117 37.24 -27.38 24.68
CA GLY A 117 37.06 -26.33 25.70
C GLY A 117 37.14 -24.89 25.15
N LYS A 118 37.14 -24.70 23.83
CA LYS A 118 37.15 -23.36 23.22
C LYS A 118 35.85 -22.61 23.50
N SER A 119 35.97 -21.30 23.68
CA SER A 119 34.82 -20.40 23.88
C SER A 119 34.36 -19.72 22.58
N CYS A 120 35.19 -19.70 21.53
CA CYS A 120 34.78 -19.30 20.19
C CYS A 120 34.44 -20.52 19.32
N PRO A 121 33.43 -20.42 18.44
CA PRO A 121 33.05 -21.55 17.61
C PRO A 121 34.15 -21.85 16.59
N GLU A 122 34.48 -23.13 16.46
CA GLU A 122 35.41 -23.58 15.41
C GLU A 122 34.73 -23.77 14.07
N HIS A 123 33.40 -23.96 14.10
CA HIS A 123 32.58 -24.18 12.92
C HIS A 123 31.22 -23.52 13.07
N MET A 124 30.66 -23.04 11.96
CA MET A 124 29.40 -22.30 11.92
C MET A 124 28.52 -22.81 10.79
N TRP A 125 27.22 -22.91 11.05
CA TRP A 125 26.21 -23.31 10.05
C TRP A 125 24.87 -22.63 10.31
N LEU A 126 23.92 -22.82 9.39
CA LEU A 126 22.55 -22.36 9.53
C LEU A 126 21.59 -23.54 9.65
N GLU A 127 20.55 -23.39 10.46
CA GLU A 127 19.42 -24.33 10.55
C GLU A 127 18.13 -23.58 10.22
N ASP A 128 17.57 -23.82 9.04
CA ASP A 128 16.23 -23.42 8.64
C ASP A 128 15.25 -24.52 9.08
N VAL A 129 14.77 -24.39 10.32
CA VAL A 129 13.82 -25.34 10.93
C VAL A 129 12.47 -25.28 10.25
N THR A 130 12.10 -24.12 9.70
CA THR A 130 10.83 -23.93 8.97
C THR A 130 10.77 -24.83 7.74
N ASN A 131 11.88 -24.92 7.00
CA ASN A 131 11.99 -25.73 5.80
C ASN A 131 12.73 -27.06 6.02
N ASN A 132 12.97 -27.43 7.28
CA ASN A 132 13.73 -28.61 7.71
C ASN A 132 15.04 -28.77 6.94
N MET A 133 15.94 -27.78 7.04
CA MET A 133 17.18 -27.73 6.27
C MET A 133 18.37 -27.19 7.08
N SER A 134 19.49 -27.91 7.06
CA SER A 134 20.78 -27.42 7.57
C SER A 134 21.67 -26.99 6.41
N LEU A 135 22.34 -25.85 6.53
CA LEU A 135 23.19 -25.26 5.49
C LEU A 135 24.60 -25.02 6.02
N ASP A 136 25.59 -25.52 5.28
CA ASP A 136 26.98 -25.57 5.74
C ASP A 136 27.97 -25.44 4.56
N THR A 137 29.21 -25.04 4.79
CA THR A 137 30.29 -24.99 3.79
C THR A 137 31.38 -26.00 4.13
N PHE A 138 31.88 -26.78 3.15
CA PHE A 138 33.08 -27.59 3.35
C PHE A 138 34.16 -27.35 2.30
N ILE A 139 35.38 -27.54 2.75
CA ILE A 139 36.64 -27.32 2.03
C ILE A 139 36.77 -28.21 0.78
N ASN A 140 36.14 -29.40 0.79
CA ASN A 140 36.24 -30.41 -0.26
C ASN A 140 34.89 -30.73 -0.93
N ARG A 141 33.97 -29.77 -1.03
CA ARG A 141 32.67 -29.96 -1.70
C ARG A 141 32.40 -28.90 -2.77
N ASN A 142 31.41 -29.18 -3.62
CA ASN A 142 30.96 -28.31 -4.71
C ASN A 142 30.13 -27.11 -4.18
N GLY A 143 30.62 -26.43 -3.14
CA GLY A 143 30.01 -25.27 -2.47
C GLY A 143 29.22 -25.59 -1.20
N ILE A 144 28.00 -25.09 -1.06
CA ILE A 144 27.16 -25.19 0.15
C ILE A 144 26.56 -26.60 0.26
N ALA A 145 26.88 -27.30 1.34
CA ALA A 145 26.25 -28.56 1.72
C ALA A 145 24.88 -28.30 2.36
N LEU A 146 23.84 -28.90 1.77
CA LEU A 146 22.47 -28.79 2.28
C LEU A 146 21.95 -30.19 2.63
N ARG A 147 21.39 -30.34 3.83
CA ARG A 147 20.67 -31.57 4.24
C ARG A 147 19.27 -31.23 4.70
N ASN A 148 18.31 -32.11 4.43
CA ASN A 148 16.92 -31.99 4.86
C ASN A 148 16.72 -32.43 6.33
N CYS A 149 17.56 -31.94 7.22
CA CYS A 149 17.44 -32.15 8.66
C CYS A 149 17.89 -30.90 9.41
N THR A 150 17.48 -30.78 10.67
CA THR A 150 17.95 -29.78 11.63
C THR A 150 18.26 -30.46 12.96
N GLY A 151 19.07 -29.82 13.80
CA GLY A 151 19.39 -30.36 15.12
C GLY A 151 18.24 -30.17 16.11
N GLU A 152 18.08 -31.11 17.04
CA GLU A 152 17.17 -30.96 18.17
C GLU A 152 17.86 -30.23 19.33
N ALA A 153 17.07 -29.50 20.13
CA ALA A 153 17.58 -28.83 21.32
C ALA A 153 18.16 -29.86 22.31
N ASN A 154 19.32 -29.55 22.88
CA ASN A 154 20.05 -30.40 23.83
C ASN A 154 20.45 -31.78 23.27
N GLN A 155 20.53 -31.94 21.96
CA GLN A 155 21.10 -33.12 21.32
C GLN A 155 22.34 -32.75 20.51
N GLY A 156 23.27 -33.70 20.42
CA GLY A 156 24.40 -33.55 19.53
C GLY A 156 23.94 -33.52 18.07
N PHE A 157 24.60 -32.74 17.24
CA PHE A 157 24.26 -32.59 15.83
C PHE A 157 25.50 -32.72 14.98
N GLN A 158 25.37 -33.43 13.85
CA GLN A 158 26.40 -33.50 12.85
C GLN A 158 25.99 -32.60 11.68
N PRO A 159 26.48 -31.35 11.63
CA PRO A 159 26.18 -30.49 10.50
C PRO A 159 26.78 -31.11 9.23
N GLY A 160 26.17 -30.84 8.08
CA GLY A 160 26.34 -31.64 6.86
C GLY A 160 27.77 -31.75 6.30
N CYS A 161 28.70 -30.99 6.87
CA CYS A 161 30.11 -30.81 6.57
C CYS A 161 31.08 -31.59 7.47
N GLU A 162 30.76 -31.80 8.74
CA GLU A 162 31.75 -32.31 9.68
C GLU A 162 31.93 -33.83 9.63
N GLY A 163 33.19 -34.27 9.69
CA GLY A 163 33.52 -35.68 9.86
C GLY A 163 33.06 -36.26 11.20
N HIS A 164 32.68 -35.39 12.15
CA HIS A 164 32.33 -35.76 13.52
C HIS A 164 31.12 -34.97 14.03
N GLN A 165 30.30 -35.61 14.85
CA GLN A 165 29.18 -34.99 15.55
C GLN A 165 29.70 -34.01 16.61
N PHE A 166 29.02 -32.88 16.79
CA PHE A 166 29.19 -32.06 17.99
C PHE A 166 28.31 -32.59 19.10
N GLU A 167 28.82 -32.61 20.32
CA GLU A 167 28.03 -32.95 21.50
C GLU A 167 27.00 -31.87 21.81
N ALA A 168 25.95 -32.22 22.54
CA ALA A 168 24.85 -31.30 22.86
C ALA A 168 25.33 -30.01 23.57
N ASN A 169 26.30 -30.13 24.47
CA ASN A 169 26.85 -29.00 25.24
C ASN A 169 27.85 -28.16 24.45
N ASP A 170 28.21 -28.61 23.25
CA ASP A 170 29.18 -28.02 22.35
C ASP A 170 28.50 -27.31 21.18
N ILE A 171 27.19 -27.07 21.25
CA ILE A 171 26.42 -26.35 20.24
C ILE A 171 25.67 -25.19 20.88
N MET A 172 25.85 -23.99 20.33
CA MET A 172 25.02 -22.83 20.64
C MET A 172 24.23 -22.40 19.41
N ARG A 173 22.99 -21.98 19.62
CA ARG A 173 22.06 -21.54 18.57
C ARG A 173 21.49 -20.18 18.91
N VAL A 174 21.59 -19.24 17.98
CA VAL A 174 20.95 -17.92 18.09
C VAL A 174 19.97 -17.72 16.95
N LYS A 175 18.78 -17.21 17.26
CA LYS A 175 17.72 -17.04 16.25
C LYS A 175 18.09 -15.89 15.31
N VAL A 176 17.89 -16.10 14.01
CA VAL A 176 18.05 -15.07 12.96
C VAL A 176 16.74 -14.92 12.18
N PRO A 177 16.47 -13.74 11.60
CA PRO A 177 15.19 -13.46 10.93
C PRO A 177 15.05 -14.12 9.54
N GLY A 178 16.14 -14.61 8.95
CA GLY A 178 16.11 -15.26 7.63
C GLY A 178 17.44 -15.19 6.87
N TYR A 179 17.36 -15.33 5.54
CA TYR A 179 18.51 -15.36 4.63
C TYR A 179 18.98 -13.95 4.24
N THR A 180 20.29 -13.76 4.14
CA THR A 180 20.84 -12.66 3.31
C THR A 180 20.70 -12.98 1.84
N TYR A 181 20.76 -11.95 1.02
CA TYR A 181 20.91 -12.13 -0.43
C TYR A 181 22.18 -12.90 -0.78
N GLY A 182 23.29 -12.61 -0.10
CA GLY A 182 24.56 -13.32 -0.28
C GLY A 182 24.47 -14.82 -0.07
N GLN A 183 23.75 -15.26 0.98
CA GLN A 183 23.52 -16.69 1.26
C GLN A 183 22.69 -17.35 0.17
N LEU A 184 21.62 -16.69 -0.31
CA LEU A 184 20.83 -17.19 -1.43
C LEU A 184 21.66 -17.33 -2.71
N VAL A 185 22.54 -16.37 -3.00
CA VAL A 185 23.44 -16.44 -4.16
C VAL A 185 24.46 -17.56 -4.01
N ALA A 186 25.04 -17.76 -2.81
CA ALA A 186 25.96 -18.87 -2.56
C ALA A 186 25.28 -20.23 -2.77
N ILE A 187 24.06 -20.41 -2.26
CA ILE A 187 23.25 -21.60 -2.47
C ILE A 187 22.96 -21.81 -3.96
N ALA A 188 22.55 -20.75 -4.67
CA ALA A 188 22.26 -20.82 -6.10
C ALA A 188 23.51 -21.17 -6.93
N ALA A 189 24.67 -20.59 -6.58
CA ALA A 189 25.93 -20.71 -7.32
C ALA A 189 26.51 -22.12 -7.26
N GLY A 190 26.47 -22.75 -6.09
CA GLY A 190 27.02 -24.09 -5.91
C GLY A 190 26.53 -24.67 -4.60
N SER A 191 25.39 -25.36 -4.61
CA SER A 191 24.96 -26.16 -3.48
C SER A 191 24.71 -27.59 -3.89
N GLU A 192 25.02 -28.49 -2.98
CA GLU A 192 24.66 -29.90 -3.05
C GLU A 192 23.63 -30.20 -1.97
N ARG A 193 22.35 -30.21 -2.36
CA ARG A 193 21.31 -30.70 -1.47
C ARG A 193 21.16 -32.20 -1.60
N ARG A 194 21.28 -32.88 -0.46
CA ARG A 194 21.10 -34.33 -0.37
C ARG A 194 20.10 -34.68 0.71
N ASP A 195 19.35 -35.74 0.46
CA ASP A 195 18.52 -36.36 1.48
C ASP A 195 19.40 -36.96 2.58
N ALA A 196 19.06 -36.72 3.84
CA ALA A 196 19.85 -37.09 5.01
C ALA A 196 19.89 -38.61 5.22
N LEU A 197 18.85 -39.34 4.80
CA LEU A 197 18.71 -40.78 4.98
C LEU A 197 19.27 -41.57 3.79
N THR A 198 19.01 -41.09 2.58
CA THR A 198 19.28 -41.83 1.32
C THR A 198 20.46 -41.27 0.53
N ASN A 199 20.98 -40.09 0.89
CA ASN A 199 22.02 -39.35 0.17
C ASN A 199 21.67 -39.01 -1.31
N GLN A 200 20.40 -39.15 -1.72
CA GLN A 200 19.94 -38.79 -3.06
C GLN A 200 19.97 -37.27 -3.27
N GLY A 201 20.24 -36.82 -4.50
CA GLY A 201 20.25 -35.41 -4.86
C GLY A 201 18.85 -34.78 -4.80
N MET A 202 18.75 -33.56 -4.30
CA MET A 202 17.51 -32.81 -4.15
C MET A 202 17.61 -31.41 -4.81
N PRO A 203 16.48 -30.74 -5.11
CA PRO A 203 16.49 -29.36 -5.56
C PRO A 203 17.15 -28.43 -4.54
N LYS A 204 18.02 -27.53 -5.00
CA LYS A 204 18.83 -26.62 -4.16
C LYS A 204 18.00 -25.88 -3.11
N PHE A 205 16.86 -25.33 -3.53
CA PHE A 205 15.92 -24.65 -2.64
C PHE A 205 14.72 -25.56 -2.31
N PRO A 206 14.19 -25.51 -1.07
CA PRO A 206 12.92 -26.16 -0.74
C PRO A 206 11.76 -25.55 -1.54
N PRO A 207 10.74 -26.35 -1.93
CA PRO A 207 9.61 -25.86 -2.73
C PRO A 207 8.92 -24.63 -2.14
N ALA A 208 8.86 -24.53 -0.81
CA ALA A 208 8.23 -23.42 -0.10
C ALA A 208 8.87 -22.04 -0.37
N ILE A 209 10.16 -22.00 -0.76
CA ILE A 209 10.88 -20.74 -1.03
C ILE A 209 11.41 -20.63 -2.46
N ALA A 210 11.38 -21.72 -3.23
CA ALA A 210 12.03 -21.81 -4.54
C ALA A 210 11.56 -20.73 -5.53
N ASP A 211 10.27 -20.40 -5.49
CA ASP A 211 9.65 -19.42 -6.40
C ASP A 211 9.54 -18.01 -5.80
N THR A 212 10.17 -17.78 -4.65
CA THR A 212 10.18 -16.43 -4.06
C THR A 212 11.00 -15.48 -4.92
N PRO A 213 10.61 -14.19 -5.01
CA PRO A 213 11.34 -13.21 -5.82
C PRO A 213 12.83 -13.14 -5.48
N GLN A 214 13.20 -13.31 -4.22
CA GLN A 214 14.57 -13.27 -3.72
C GLN A 214 15.40 -14.44 -4.25
N VAL A 215 14.86 -15.67 -4.17
CA VAL A 215 15.52 -16.88 -4.68
C VAL A 215 15.67 -16.82 -6.20
N LEU A 216 14.63 -16.43 -6.92
CA LEU A 216 14.69 -16.27 -8.38
C LEU A 216 15.73 -15.22 -8.80
N THR A 217 15.88 -14.15 -8.02
CA THR A 217 16.90 -13.11 -8.27
C THR A 217 18.31 -13.65 -8.05
N ALA A 218 18.52 -14.43 -6.99
CA ALA A 218 19.80 -15.07 -6.73
C ALA A 218 20.18 -16.04 -7.86
N ILE A 219 19.22 -16.83 -8.35
CA ILE A 219 19.40 -17.72 -9.51
C ILE A 219 19.75 -16.92 -10.77
N ALA A 220 19.05 -15.81 -11.03
CA ALA A 220 19.34 -14.94 -12.17
C ALA A 220 20.72 -14.27 -12.10
N ALA A 221 21.18 -13.87 -10.91
CA ALA A 221 22.53 -13.36 -10.71
C ALA A 221 23.60 -14.41 -11.07
N VAL A 222 23.38 -15.66 -10.64
CA VAL A 222 24.27 -16.78 -10.99
C VAL A 222 24.25 -17.10 -12.49
N ASN A 223 23.08 -17.03 -13.13
CA ASN A 223 22.99 -17.25 -14.58
C ASN A 223 23.73 -16.16 -15.38
N ARG A 224 23.66 -14.90 -14.95
CA ARG A 224 24.45 -13.81 -15.56
C ARG A 224 25.95 -14.00 -15.39
N ALA A 225 26.40 -14.45 -14.20
CA ALA A 225 27.79 -14.85 -14.02
C ALA A 225 28.20 -15.99 -14.97
N ARG A 226 27.34 -17.01 -15.12
CA ARG A 226 27.57 -18.12 -16.06
C ARG A 226 27.70 -17.63 -17.50
N GLU A 227 26.81 -16.75 -17.95
CA GLU A 227 26.85 -16.17 -19.29
C GLU A 227 28.15 -15.40 -19.54
N ALA A 228 28.56 -14.54 -18.61
CA ALA A 228 29.82 -13.81 -18.69
C ALA A 228 31.02 -14.76 -18.80
N LEU A 229 31.05 -15.83 -18.00
CA LEU A 229 32.11 -16.86 -18.06
C LEU A 229 32.09 -17.61 -19.40
N ASN A 230 30.91 -17.94 -19.93
CA ASN A 230 30.76 -18.64 -21.21
C ASN A 230 31.22 -17.78 -22.40
N LEU A 231 31.13 -16.45 -22.29
CA LEU A 231 31.65 -15.50 -23.28
C LEU A 231 33.17 -15.29 -23.18
N GLY A 232 33.86 -16.10 -22.37
CA GLY A 232 35.31 -15.98 -22.14
C GLY A 232 35.69 -14.90 -21.14
N GLY A 233 34.71 -14.31 -20.44
CA GLY A 233 34.94 -13.38 -19.36
C GLY A 233 35.67 -14.03 -18.19
N ASP A 234 36.45 -13.23 -17.47
CA ASP A 234 37.14 -13.65 -16.26
C ASP A 234 36.21 -13.59 -15.03
N ARG A 235 36.80 -13.81 -13.84
CA ARG A 235 36.05 -13.74 -12.57
C ARG A 235 35.45 -12.35 -12.30
N ASN A 236 36.13 -11.28 -12.73
CA ASN A 236 35.66 -9.92 -12.51
C ASN A 236 34.47 -9.64 -13.42
N ALA A 237 34.51 -10.08 -14.67
CA ALA A 237 33.37 -10.03 -15.58
C ALA A 237 32.16 -10.78 -15.01
N ALA A 238 32.37 -11.99 -14.48
CA ALA A 238 31.32 -12.79 -13.85
C ALA A 238 30.72 -12.11 -12.60
N ARG A 239 31.56 -11.55 -11.73
CA ARG A 239 31.12 -10.81 -10.53
C ARG A 239 30.39 -9.53 -10.90
N ASN A 240 30.88 -8.79 -11.90
CA ASN A 240 30.21 -7.58 -12.36
C ASN A 240 28.83 -7.91 -12.95
N ALA A 241 28.74 -8.95 -13.78
CA ALA A 241 27.47 -9.43 -14.31
C ALA A 241 26.49 -9.88 -13.21
N ALA A 242 27.00 -10.52 -12.15
CA ALA A 242 26.18 -10.96 -11.02
C ALA A 242 25.79 -9.86 -10.04
N TYR A 243 26.66 -8.86 -9.77
CA TYR A 243 26.58 -7.96 -8.61
C TYR A 243 26.63 -6.45 -8.90
N VAL A 244 27.06 -5.99 -10.07
CA VAL A 244 26.90 -4.57 -10.47
C VAL A 244 25.46 -4.29 -10.94
N HIS A 245 24.72 -5.36 -11.18
CA HIS A 245 23.43 -5.40 -11.84
C HIS A 245 22.21 -5.71 -10.92
N PRO A 246 22.34 -6.21 -9.66
CA PRO A 246 21.25 -6.35 -8.68
C PRO A 246 20.92 -5.10 -7.88
N ASP A 247 21.82 -4.15 -7.67
CA ASP A 247 21.48 -2.93 -6.92
C ASP A 247 20.34 -2.17 -7.60
N TRP A 248 20.28 -2.23 -8.92
CA TRP A 248 19.19 -1.62 -9.70
C TRP A 248 17.94 -2.48 -9.76
N ILE A 249 18.05 -3.82 -9.74
CA ILE A 249 16.87 -4.69 -9.63
C ILE A 249 16.28 -4.63 -8.22
N PHE A 250 17.12 -4.51 -7.20
CA PHE A 250 16.71 -4.31 -5.81
C PHE A 250 16.09 -2.91 -5.62
N ALA A 251 16.66 -1.86 -6.23
CA ALA A 251 16.05 -0.54 -6.28
C ALA A 251 14.73 -0.52 -7.08
N ILE A 252 14.69 -1.13 -8.26
CA ILE A 252 13.46 -1.31 -9.07
C ILE A 252 12.43 -2.13 -8.28
N LYS A 253 12.84 -3.14 -7.50
CA LYS A 253 11.93 -3.99 -6.69
C LYS A 253 11.46 -3.34 -5.39
N ASN A 254 12.28 -2.54 -4.73
CA ASN A 254 11.85 -1.68 -3.62
C ASN A 254 10.93 -0.54 -4.11
N MET A 255 11.13 -0.06 -5.33
CA MET A 255 10.11 0.76 -6.01
C MET A 255 8.91 -0.08 -6.45
N ASN A 256 9.07 -1.36 -6.78
CA ASN A 256 8.00 -2.24 -7.24
C ASN A 256 6.94 -2.48 -6.15
N SER A 257 7.32 -2.60 -4.88
CA SER A 257 6.32 -2.63 -3.78
C SER A 257 5.50 -1.34 -3.75
N GLN A 258 6.13 -0.18 -3.84
CA GLN A 258 5.45 1.12 -3.89
C GLN A 258 4.61 1.31 -5.18
N LEU A 259 5.08 0.80 -6.31
CA LEU A 259 4.38 0.87 -7.60
C LEU A 259 3.20 -0.12 -7.65
N THR A 260 3.34 -1.28 -7.01
CA THR A 260 2.24 -2.25 -6.84
C THR A 260 1.13 -1.66 -5.97
N ASP A 261 1.49 -0.95 -4.89
CA ASP A 261 0.53 -0.20 -4.06
C ASP A 261 -0.17 0.93 -4.85
N LEU A 262 0.47 1.44 -5.91
CA LEU A 262 -0.11 2.40 -6.86
C LEU A 262 -0.87 1.72 -8.04
N GLY A 263 -0.95 0.39 -8.03
CA GLY A 263 -1.69 -0.43 -8.99
C GLY A 263 -0.98 -0.66 -10.33
N PHE A 264 0.35 -0.56 -10.37
CA PHE A 264 1.14 -1.03 -11.51
C PHE A 264 1.22 -2.56 -11.52
N THR A 265 1.01 -3.17 -12.68
CA THR A 265 1.16 -4.62 -12.84
C THR A 265 2.61 -4.99 -13.13
N PRO A 266 3.04 -6.24 -12.83
CA PRO A 266 4.35 -6.73 -13.22
C PRO A 266 4.64 -6.56 -14.72
N ALA A 267 3.61 -6.71 -15.58
CA ALA A 267 3.75 -6.52 -17.02
C ALA A 267 4.04 -5.06 -17.42
N THR A 268 3.39 -4.11 -16.76
CA THR A 268 3.62 -2.66 -16.98
C THR A 268 5.03 -2.25 -16.58
N ILE A 269 5.53 -2.79 -15.47
CA ILE A 269 6.88 -2.54 -14.98
C ILE A 269 7.90 -3.13 -15.95
N GLN A 270 7.64 -4.34 -16.45
CA GLN A 270 8.48 -4.96 -17.48
C GLN A 270 8.50 -4.14 -18.78
N HIS A 271 7.36 -3.57 -19.19
CA HIS A 271 7.29 -2.73 -20.38
C HIS A 271 8.14 -1.45 -20.27
N LEU A 272 8.15 -0.80 -19.10
CA LEU A 272 9.01 0.36 -18.83
C LEU A 272 10.51 0.00 -18.84
N ILE A 273 10.85 -1.20 -18.36
CA ILE A 273 12.22 -1.74 -18.39
C ILE A 273 12.63 -1.98 -19.84
N ASP A 274 11.83 -2.73 -20.60
CA ASP A 274 12.12 -3.10 -21.99
C ASP A 274 12.29 -1.87 -22.89
N HIS A 275 11.45 -0.85 -22.72
CA HIS A 275 11.53 0.38 -23.51
C HIS A 275 12.80 1.18 -23.23
N ASN A 276 13.17 1.39 -21.97
CA ASN A 276 14.38 2.13 -21.63
C ASN A 276 15.65 1.35 -22.03
N GLN A 277 15.59 0.02 -22.06
CA GLN A 277 16.71 -0.85 -22.41
C GLN A 277 17.06 -0.75 -23.90
N ALA A 278 16.07 -0.46 -24.75
CA ALA A 278 16.28 -0.22 -26.17
C ALA A 278 16.94 1.14 -26.50
N ALA A 279 17.03 2.05 -25.53
CA ALA A 279 17.45 3.45 -25.74
C ALA A 279 18.78 3.84 -25.08
N ALA A 280 19.45 2.93 -24.37
CA ALA A 280 20.63 3.25 -23.56
C ALA A 280 21.81 2.29 -23.82
N ASP A 281 22.94 2.86 -24.25
CA ASP A 281 24.20 2.13 -24.46
C ASP A 281 24.97 1.86 -23.15
N ASP A 282 24.55 2.52 -22.06
CA ASP A 282 25.17 2.46 -20.73
C ASP A 282 24.13 2.16 -19.66
N HIS A 283 24.45 1.16 -18.88
CA HIS A 283 23.67 0.54 -17.83
C HIS A 283 23.37 1.53 -16.67
N GLU A 284 24.31 2.39 -16.27
CA GLU A 284 24.06 3.41 -15.22
C GLU A 284 23.11 4.51 -15.73
N LYS A 285 23.27 4.91 -17.00
CA LYS A 285 22.36 5.88 -17.64
C LYS A 285 20.95 5.32 -17.77
N PHE A 286 20.83 4.02 -18.07
CA PHE A 286 19.55 3.31 -18.08
C PHE A 286 18.86 3.35 -16.70
N TYR A 287 19.60 3.09 -15.61
CA TYR A 287 19.06 3.17 -14.25
C TYR A 287 18.61 4.58 -13.88
N GLN A 288 19.45 5.59 -14.09
CA GLN A 288 19.12 6.99 -13.81
C GLN A 288 17.95 7.49 -14.67
N ALA A 289 17.84 7.05 -15.92
CA ALA A 289 16.72 7.38 -16.79
C ALA A 289 15.42 6.71 -16.32
N THR A 290 15.48 5.44 -15.91
CA THR A 290 14.33 4.67 -15.39
C THR A 290 13.85 5.24 -14.06
N LEU A 291 14.77 5.54 -13.13
CA LEU A 291 14.47 6.21 -11.85
C LEU A 291 13.81 7.56 -12.07
N LYS A 292 14.44 8.46 -12.86
CA LYS A 292 13.86 9.78 -13.15
C LYS A 292 12.49 9.69 -13.79
N SER A 293 12.28 8.66 -14.62
CA SER A 293 10.97 8.38 -15.21
C SER A 293 9.96 7.99 -14.12
N ILE A 294 10.27 7.02 -13.27
CA ILE A 294 9.42 6.56 -12.15
C ILE A 294 9.12 7.70 -11.16
N GLU A 295 10.13 8.46 -10.74
CA GLU A 295 10.00 9.62 -9.84
C GLU A 295 9.09 10.69 -10.44
N ARG A 296 9.14 10.88 -11.77
CA ARG A 296 8.25 11.81 -12.48
C ARG A 296 6.81 11.30 -12.54
N PHE A 297 6.58 10.00 -12.68
CA PHE A 297 5.23 9.42 -12.77
C PHE A 297 4.51 9.32 -11.45
N THR A 298 5.23 8.92 -10.39
CA THR A 298 4.65 8.54 -9.10
C THR A 298 3.69 9.58 -8.54
N PRO A 299 4.01 10.90 -8.53
CA PRO A 299 3.07 11.93 -8.06
C PRO A 299 1.79 12.03 -8.88
N HIS A 300 1.87 11.85 -10.21
CA HIS A 300 0.70 11.95 -11.09
C HIS A 300 -0.25 10.77 -10.94
N VAL A 301 0.30 9.56 -10.80
CA VAL A 301 -0.49 8.34 -10.57
C VAL A 301 -1.14 8.38 -9.19
N LYS A 302 -0.39 8.77 -8.15
CA LYS A 302 -0.92 8.93 -6.81
C LYS A 302 -2.06 9.95 -6.76
N ASN A 303 -1.86 11.12 -7.38
CA ASN A 303 -2.91 12.14 -7.48
C ASN A 303 -4.16 11.63 -8.21
N ALA A 304 -4.00 10.90 -9.31
CA ALA A 304 -5.13 10.30 -10.02
C ALA A 304 -5.84 9.24 -9.16
N GLN A 305 -5.11 8.40 -8.43
CA GLN A 305 -5.68 7.40 -7.53
C GLN A 305 -6.44 8.05 -6.37
N ASP A 306 -5.87 9.07 -5.75
CA ASP A 306 -6.52 9.85 -4.69
C ASP A 306 -7.83 10.50 -5.19
N LEU A 307 -7.87 10.96 -6.45
CA LEU A 307 -9.07 11.51 -7.08
C LEU A 307 -10.11 10.42 -7.38
N ILE A 308 -9.68 9.25 -7.86
CA ILE A 308 -10.55 8.08 -8.07
C ILE A 308 -11.21 7.66 -6.75
N ASP A 309 -10.42 7.58 -5.67
CA ASP A 309 -10.92 7.19 -4.36
C ASP A 309 -11.92 8.22 -3.81
N GLN A 310 -11.64 9.51 -3.99
CA GLN A 310 -12.57 10.59 -3.64
C GLN A 310 -13.88 10.50 -4.44
N ILE A 311 -13.82 10.22 -5.75
CA ILE A 311 -15.02 10.00 -6.57
C ILE A 311 -15.78 8.75 -6.07
N GLY A 312 -15.08 7.68 -5.73
CA GLY A 312 -15.66 6.45 -5.21
C GLY A 312 -16.34 6.60 -3.84
N GLN A 313 -16.04 7.65 -3.09
CA GLN A 313 -16.72 7.98 -1.82
C GLN A 313 -18.01 8.80 -2.03
N LEU A 314 -18.25 9.34 -3.23
CA LEU A 314 -19.46 10.10 -3.52
C LEU A 314 -20.65 9.15 -3.80
N ASP A 315 -21.81 9.46 -3.21
CA ASP A 315 -23.07 8.75 -3.49
C ASP A 315 -23.68 9.23 -4.82
N ILE A 316 -23.18 8.69 -5.93
CA ILE A 316 -23.67 9.00 -7.29
C ILE A 316 -24.88 8.10 -7.65
N GLY A 317 -25.84 7.96 -6.74
CA GLY A 317 -27.11 7.27 -7.01
C GLY A 317 -26.96 5.79 -7.37
N GLY A 318 -26.05 5.06 -6.72
CA GLY A 318 -25.84 3.62 -6.94
C GLY A 318 -24.97 3.25 -8.15
N LEU A 319 -24.39 4.22 -8.87
CA LEU A 319 -23.56 4.00 -10.07
C LEU A 319 -22.04 3.93 -9.78
N LYS A 320 -21.67 3.76 -8.51
CA LYS A 320 -20.28 3.72 -8.04
C LYS A 320 -19.45 2.67 -8.78
N ASP A 321 -19.96 1.44 -8.89
CA ASP A 321 -19.21 0.34 -9.49
C ASP A 321 -18.97 0.56 -11.00
N THR A 322 -19.92 1.17 -11.69
CA THR A 322 -19.80 1.52 -13.12
C THR A 322 -18.72 2.58 -13.34
N ALA A 323 -18.71 3.64 -12.54
CA ALA A 323 -17.70 4.69 -12.61
C ALA A 323 -16.29 4.15 -12.27
N MET A 324 -16.19 3.31 -11.23
CA MET A 324 -14.91 2.72 -10.83
C MET A 324 -14.34 1.78 -11.89
N ASN A 325 -15.17 0.95 -12.52
CA ASN A 325 -14.72 0.05 -13.59
C ASN A 325 -14.21 0.81 -14.83
N GLN A 326 -14.82 1.96 -15.14
CA GLN A 326 -14.38 2.81 -16.26
C GLN A 326 -13.05 3.50 -15.96
N LEU A 327 -12.90 4.05 -14.76
CA LEU A 327 -11.65 4.66 -14.31
C LEU A 327 -10.51 3.66 -14.35
N GLN A 328 -10.79 2.40 -13.98
CA GLN A 328 -9.83 1.31 -14.08
C GLN A 328 -9.51 0.93 -15.54
N ALA A 329 -10.50 0.96 -16.45
CA ALA A 329 -10.27 0.70 -17.86
C ALA A 329 -9.41 1.77 -18.54
N ILE A 330 -9.65 3.05 -18.26
CA ILE A 330 -8.84 4.17 -18.77
C ILE A 330 -7.43 4.13 -18.19
N LYS A 331 -7.29 3.82 -16.90
CA LYS A 331 -5.99 3.54 -16.26
C LYS A 331 -5.24 2.44 -17.03
N ASN A 332 -5.89 1.32 -17.29
CA ASN A 332 -5.27 0.21 -18.01
C ASN A 332 -4.90 0.59 -19.46
N ASP A 333 -5.73 1.37 -20.15
CA ASP A 333 -5.45 1.86 -21.50
C ASP A 333 -4.22 2.77 -21.56
N ILE A 334 -4.13 3.76 -20.66
CA ILE A 334 -2.95 4.64 -20.53
C ILE A 334 -1.69 3.80 -20.27
N LEU A 335 -1.79 2.79 -19.42
CA LEU A 335 -0.66 1.90 -19.11
C LEU A 335 -0.25 1.00 -20.29
N GLN A 336 -1.18 0.62 -21.17
CA GLN A 336 -0.92 -0.29 -22.30
C GLN A 336 -0.54 0.43 -23.59
N ASN A 337 -1.01 1.67 -23.78
CA ASN A 337 -0.92 2.40 -25.05
C ASN A 337 -0.03 3.65 -24.99
N SER A 338 0.86 3.74 -23.99
CA SER A 338 1.87 4.79 -23.93
C SER A 338 3.14 4.42 -24.69
N SER A 339 3.57 5.28 -25.60
CA SER A 339 4.71 5.00 -26.48
C SER A 339 6.05 5.48 -25.92
N SER A 340 6.03 6.21 -24.81
CA SER A 340 7.24 6.67 -24.11
C SER A 340 6.95 7.01 -22.65
N PRO A 341 8.00 7.11 -21.81
CA PRO A 341 7.87 7.65 -20.47
C PRO A 341 7.25 9.05 -20.49
N GLN A 342 7.71 9.95 -21.36
CA GLN A 342 7.13 11.31 -21.46
C GLN A 342 5.63 11.27 -21.78
N ASP A 343 5.24 10.48 -22.78
CA ASP A 343 3.85 10.29 -23.20
C ASP A 343 2.98 9.70 -22.08
N LEU A 344 3.52 8.75 -21.30
CA LEU A 344 2.88 8.22 -20.10
C LEU A 344 2.63 9.32 -19.05
N SER A 345 3.63 10.18 -18.80
CA SER A 345 3.51 11.31 -17.84
C SER A 345 2.39 12.24 -18.27
N ASP A 346 2.39 12.58 -19.55
CA ASP A 346 1.49 13.59 -20.10
C ASP A 346 0.06 13.06 -20.11
N LYS A 347 -0.15 11.78 -20.49
CA LYS A 347 -1.45 11.10 -20.42
C LYS A 347 -1.99 11.01 -19.00
N TRP A 348 -1.16 10.67 -18.02
CA TRP A 348 -1.57 10.68 -16.60
C TRP A 348 -1.87 12.08 -16.09
N GLY A 349 -1.11 13.10 -16.50
CA GLY A 349 -1.37 14.50 -16.17
C GLY A 349 -2.71 14.99 -16.71
N VAL A 350 -3.01 14.69 -17.98
CA VAL A 350 -4.30 14.99 -18.62
C VAL A 350 -5.44 14.27 -17.91
N PHE A 351 -5.26 12.97 -17.62
CA PHE A 351 -6.26 12.16 -16.92
C PHE A 351 -6.56 12.71 -15.52
N ALA A 352 -5.53 13.04 -14.74
CA ALA A 352 -5.71 13.63 -13.41
C ALA A 352 -6.40 15.00 -13.48
N GLY A 353 -6.12 15.81 -14.50
CA GLY A 353 -6.83 17.06 -14.76
C GLY A 353 -8.33 16.83 -15.00
N ASP A 354 -8.67 15.90 -15.88
CA ASP A 354 -10.07 15.55 -16.20
C ASP A 354 -10.80 14.97 -14.97
N LEU A 355 -10.12 14.17 -14.15
CA LEU A 355 -10.68 13.66 -12.89
C LEU A 355 -10.97 14.76 -11.88
N LYS A 356 -10.08 15.75 -11.78
CA LYS A 356 -10.28 16.90 -10.88
C LYS A 356 -11.50 17.72 -11.30
N ASP A 357 -11.66 17.97 -12.59
CA ASP A 357 -12.80 18.70 -13.13
C ASP A 357 -14.11 17.92 -12.91
N LYS A 358 -14.08 16.59 -13.13
CA LYS A 358 -15.23 15.70 -12.84
C LYS A 358 -15.57 15.65 -11.36
N LEU A 359 -14.58 15.54 -10.47
CA LEU A 359 -14.79 15.54 -9.02
C LEU A 359 -15.49 16.83 -8.57
N GLN A 360 -15.03 17.99 -9.06
CA GLN A 360 -15.64 19.28 -8.74
C GLN A 360 -17.10 19.34 -9.22
N LEU A 361 -17.40 18.80 -10.41
CA LEU A 361 -18.76 18.72 -10.92
C LEU A 361 -19.63 17.78 -10.08
N TYR A 362 -19.12 16.61 -9.67
CA TYR A 362 -19.86 15.71 -8.80
C TYR A 362 -20.16 16.31 -7.43
N GLN A 363 -19.20 17.02 -6.83
CA GLN A 363 -19.42 17.77 -5.59
C GLN A 363 -20.49 18.86 -5.74
N ASN A 364 -20.45 19.60 -6.85
CA ASN A 364 -21.48 20.57 -7.18
C ASN A 364 -22.85 19.89 -7.33
N TYR A 365 -22.93 18.77 -8.04
CA TYR A 365 -24.15 17.98 -8.16
C TYR A 365 -24.70 17.55 -6.79
N GLN A 366 -23.86 17.04 -5.88
CA GLN A 366 -24.30 16.67 -4.53
C GLN A 366 -24.87 17.85 -3.76
N LYS A 367 -24.20 19.01 -3.84
CA LYS A 367 -24.69 20.24 -3.22
C LYS A 367 -26.06 20.64 -3.76
N VAL A 368 -26.23 20.65 -5.08
CA VAL A 368 -27.52 20.98 -5.71
C VAL A 368 -28.60 19.95 -5.35
N ARG A 369 -28.25 18.66 -5.31
CA ARG A 369 -29.15 17.59 -4.87
C ARG A 369 -29.62 17.79 -3.43
N GLN A 370 -28.72 18.13 -2.51
CA GLN A 370 -29.05 18.42 -1.11
C GLN A 370 -29.94 19.65 -0.99
N GLU A 371 -29.62 20.73 -1.71
CA GLU A 371 -30.43 21.94 -1.72
C GLU A 371 -31.84 21.71 -2.31
N LEU A 372 -31.95 20.94 -3.40
CA LEU A 372 -33.24 20.59 -4.00
C LEU A 372 -34.05 19.64 -3.11
N ALA A 373 -33.41 18.66 -2.46
CA ALA A 373 -34.05 17.78 -1.49
C ALA A 373 -34.57 18.58 -0.28
N ALA A 374 -33.85 19.62 0.12
CA ALA A 374 -34.30 20.53 1.17
C ALA A 374 -35.55 21.32 0.75
N CYS A 375 -35.78 21.59 -0.54
CA CYS A 375 -36.98 22.27 -1.07
C CYS A 375 -38.27 21.42 -1.12
N LYS A 376 -38.28 20.18 -0.59
CA LYS A 376 -39.48 19.31 -0.56
C LYS A 376 -40.55 19.81 0.42
N PHE A 377 -41.82 19.63 0.05
CA PHE A 377 -42.98 19.66 0.96
C PHE A 377 -43.32 18.22 1.36
N GLY A 378 -42.96 17.83 2.58
CA GLY A 378 -43.18 16.47 3.10
C GLY A 378 -42.33 15.36 2.42
N ASN A 379 -42.56 14.12 2.85
CA ASN A 379 -41.72 12.95 2.50
C ASN A 379 -41.99 12.33 1.11
N ASN A 380 -42.94 12.85 0.31
CA ASN A 380 -43.51 12.11 -0.82
C ASN A 380 -43.42 12.80 -2.19
N ASP A 381 -42.40 13.62 -2.46
CA ASP A 381 -42.20 14.14 -3.82
C ASP A 381 -41.48 13.15 -4.74
N ALA A 382 -42.20 12.10 -5.13
CA ALA A 382 -41.73 11.06 -6.05
C ALA A 382 -41.25 11.61 -7.41
N ARG A 383 -41.61 12.86 -7.77
CA ARG A 383 -41.15 13.52 -9.00
C ARG A 383 -39.80 14.20 -8.83
N ILE A 384 -39.51 14.82 -7.68
CA ILE A 384 -38.16 15.28 -7.35
C ILE A 384 -37.22 14.08 -7.22
N ASP A 385 -37.67 13.00 -6.58
CA ASP A 385 -36.90 11.76 -6.49
C ASP A 385 -36.67 11.14 -7.87
N LYS A 386 -37.68 11.15 -8.75
CA LYS A 386 -37.52 10.75 -10.16
C LYS A 386 -36.59 11.67 -10.94
N LEU A 387 -36.67 12.99 -10.76
CA LEU A 387 -35.80 13.95 -11.44
C LEU A 387 -34.34 13.77 -10.99
N LEU A 388 -34.12 13.60 -9.69
CA LEU A 388 -32.80 13.30 -9.14
C LEU A 388 -32.27 11.95 -9.63
N ALA A 389 -33.13 10.92 -9.72
CA ALA A 389 -32.79 9.62 -10.27
C ALA A 389 -32.49 9.67 -11.78
N ASP A 390 -33.30 10.39 -12.57
CA ASP A 390 -33.10 10.57 -14.02
C ASP A 390 -31.83 11.40 -14.30
N SER A 391 -31.54 12.41 -13.47
CA SER A 391 -30.29 13.19 -13.53
C SER A 391 -29.08 12.36 -13.09
N ALA A 392 -29.19 11.55 -12.04
CA ALA A 392 -28.13 10.63 -11.61
C ALA A 392 -27.85 9.58 -12.69
N LEU A 393 -28.91 9.03 -13.29
CA LEU A 393 -28.84 8.08 -14.40
C LEU A 393 -28.15 8.71 -15.61
N LYS A 394 -28.53 9.93 -16.00
CA LYS A 394 -27.84 10.67 -17.08
C LYS A 394 -26.37 10.86 -16.77
N ILE A 395 -26.05 11.39 -15.58
CA ILE A 395 -24.66 11.67 -15.18
C ILE A 395 -23.81 10.39 -15.14
N GLY A 396 -24.39 9.23 -14.80
CA GLY A 396 -23.68 7.95 -14.82
C GLY A 396 -23.72 7.21 -16.17
N GLN A 397 -24.25 7.80 -17.25
CA GLN A 397 -24.15 7.24 -18.60
C GLN A 397 -22.73 7.41 -19.18
N GLN A 398 -22.35 6.44 -20.02
CA GLN A 398 -20.97 6.13 -20.41
C GLN A 398 -20.18 7.23 -21.15
N ASP A 399 -20.82 8.29 -21.66
CA ASP A 399 -20.19 9.23 -22.61
C ASP A 399 -20.48 10.72 -22.36
N MET A 400 -20.89 11.10 -21.14
CA MET A 400 -21.13 12.52 -20.87
C MET A 400 -19.82 13.31 -20.72
N THR A 401 -19.63 14.28 -21.62
CA THR A 401 -18.57 15.28 -21.53
C THR A 401 -18.77 16.18 -20.30
N THR A 402 -17.68 16.76 -19.80
CA THR A 402 -17.68 17.80 -18.73
C THR A 402 -18.70 18.91 -19.00
N VAL A 403 -18.91 19.26 -20.28
CA VAL A 403 -19.91 20.25 -20.73
C VAL A 403 -21.34 19.76 -20.46
N GLN A 404 -21.66 18.52 -20.82
CA GLN A 404 -23.00 17.96 -20.62
C GLN A 404 -23.32 17.78 -19.13
N ILE A 405 -22.34 17.39 -18.29
CA ILE A 405 -22.53 17.29 -16.84
C ILE A 405 -22.84 18.67 -16.26
N LYS A 406 -22.10 19.70 -16.68
CA LYS A 406 -22.34 21.08 -16.29
C LYS A 406 -23.75 21.56 -16.68
N GLU A 407 -24.23 21.25 -17.89
CA GLU A 407 -25.59 21.61 -18.30
C GLU A 407 -26.67 20.98 -17.41
N VAL A 408 -26.50 19.73 -16.98
CA VAL A 408 -27.43 19.08 -16.05
C VAL A 408 -27.44 19.79 -14.70
N ILE A 409 -26.25 20.13 -14.18
CA ILE A 409 -26.09 20.86 -12.91
C ILE A 409 -26.71 22.26 -13.01
N ASP A 410 -26.46 23.00 -14.10
CA ASP A 410 -26.99 24.35 -14.29
C ASP A 410 -28.53 24.34 -14.38
N ARG A 411 -29.13 23.33 -15.03
CA ARG A 411 -30.59 23.15 -15.03
C ARG A 411 -31.14 22.86 -13.63
N LEU A 412 -30.51 21.97 -12.87
CA LEU A 412 -30.92 21.66 -11.51
C LEU A 412 -30.78 22.88 -10.58
N ASN A 413 -29.70 23.65 -10.74
CA ASN A 413 -29.49 24.91 -10.03
C ASN A 413 -30.59 25.92 -10.34
N LEU A 414 -30.90 26.11 -11.62
CA LEU A 414 -31.97 27.01 -12.04
C LEU A 414 -33.30 26.60 -11.40
N GLN A 415 -33.66 25.31 -11.46
CA GLN A 415 -34.87 24.78 -10.82
C GLN A 415 -34.87 25.00 -9.31
N THR A 416 -33.74 24.77 -8.64
CA THR A 416 -33.58 24.98 -7.19
C THR A 416 -33.76 26.46 -6.83
N GLN A 417 -33.13 27.37 -7.59
CA GLN A 417 -33.25 28.82 -7.38
C GLN A 417 -34.66 29.33 -7.66
N THR A 418 -35.33 28.82 -8.69
CA THR A 418 -36.73 29.13 -8.97
C THR A 418 -37.63 28.72 -7.80
N LEU A 419 -37.41 27.54 -7.22
CA LEU A 419 -38.15 27.08 -6.04
C LEU A 419 -37.85 27.93 -4.79
N LYS A 420 -36.57 28.21 -4.50
CA LYS A 420 -36.15 29.02 -3.34
C LYS A 420 -36.72 30.44 -3.36
N ASN A 421 -36.84 31.03 -4.54
CA ASN A 421 -37.36 32.40 -4.70
C ASN A 421 -38.87 32.43 -4.97
N SER A 422 -39.54 31.27 -4.97
CA SER A 422 -40.98 31.19 -5.22
C SER A 422 -41.78 31.56 -3.97
N PRO A 423 -43.03 32.03 -4.14
CA PRO A 423 -43.97 32.22 -3.03
C PRO A 423 -44.21 30.98 -2.16
N LEU A 424 -43.82 29.77 -2.62
CA LEU A 424 -43.88 28.54 -1.84
C LEU A 424 -43.00 28.57 -0.60
N GLU A 425 -41.80 29.18 -0.62
CA GLU A 425 -40.93 29.18 0.57
C GLU A 425 -41.55 29.98 1.73
N SER A 426 -42.17 31.13 1.42
CA SER A 426 -42.95 31.87 2.42
C SER A 426 -44.13 31.04 2.93
N LEU A 427 -44.82 30.32 2.04
CA LEU A 427 -45.92 29.43 2.44
C LEU A 427 -45.43 28.28 3.34
N ARG A 428 -44.25 27.73 3.06
CA ARG A 428 -43.62 26.69 3.88
C ARG A 428 -43.33 27.17 5.29
N ALA A 429 -42.72 28.34 5.43
CA ALA A 429 -42.46 28.95 6.72
C ALA A 429 -43.75 29.14 7.54
N LEU A 430 -44.85 29.53 6.87
CA LEU A 430 -46.16 29.65 7.51
C LEU A 430 -46.71 28.28 7.97
N ILE A 431 -46.57 27.24 7.17
CA ILE A 431 -47.01 25.88 7.50
C ILE A 431 -46.21 25.32 8.69
N ASP A 432 -44.89 25.50 8.71
CA ASP A 432 -44.03 25.01 9.80
C ASP A 432 -44.34 25.71 11.13
N LEU A 433 -44.62 27.01 11.09
CA LEU A 433 -45.15 27.74 12.25
C LEU A 433 -46.55 27.24 12.64
N GLY A 434 -47.40 26.91 11.67
CA GLY A 434 -48.72 26.31 11.88
C GLY A 434 -48.65 24.97 12.61
N LYS A 435 -47.68 24.11 12.27
CA LYS A 435 -47.42 22.84 12.97
C LYS A 435 -46.99 23.05 14.42
N SER A 436 -46.28 24.14 14.69
CA SER A 436 -45.81 24.52 16.03
C SER A 436 -46.93 25.11 16.90
N SER A 437 -48.07 25.49 16.31
CA SER A 437 -49.24 26.02 17.00
C SER A 437 -50.33 24.95 17.18
N PRO A 438 -50.69 24.55 18.42
CA PRO A 438 -51.68 23.49 18.67
C PRO A 438 -53.04 23.71 17.98
N SER A 439 -53.47 24.96 17.83
CA SER A 439 -54.75 25.31 17.18
C SER A 439 -54.71 25.27 15.65
N ARG A 440 -53.52 25.15 15.05
CA ARG A 440 -53.33 25.20 13.59
C ARG A 440 -52.67 23.96 13.00
N GLN A 441 -52.38 22.93 13.80
CA GLN A 441 -51.77 21.69 13.33
C GLN A 441 -52.56 20.98 12.23
N GLU A 442 -53.90 20.89 12.38
CA GLU A 442 -54.76 20.26 11.38
C GLU A 442 -54.81 21.07 10.08
N TRP A 443 -54.91 22.41 10.18
CA TRP A 443 -54.82 23.29 9.02
C TRP A 443 -53.47 23.15 8.30
N ALA A 444 -52.37 23.18 9.05
CA ALA A 444 -51.02 23.08 8.49
C ALA A 444 -50.82 21.74 7.76
N LYS A 445 -51.33 20.64 8.35
CA LYS A 445 -51.32 19.32 7.72
C LYS A 445 -52.17 19.27 6.43
N ASN A 446 -53.38 19.84 6.46
CA ASN A 446 -54.26 19.85 5.29
C ASN A 446 -53.65 20.67 4.14
N VAL A 447 -53.02 21.81 4.44
CA VAL A 447 -52.30 22.60 3.44
C VAL A 447 -51.09 21.85 2.90
N GLU A 448 -50.30 21.20 3.77
CA GLU A 448 -49.16 20.37 3.35
C GLU A 448 -49.59 19.23 2.42
N ASP A 449 -50.66 18.51 2.76
CA ASP A 449 -51.23 17.43 1.95
C ASP A 449 -51.76 17.93 0.60
N ALA A 450 -52.33 19.15 0.56
CA ALA A 450 -52.78 19.78 -0.67
C ALA A 450 -51.60 20.20 -1.56
N MET A 451 -50.56 20.81 -0.99
CA MET A 451 -49.36 21.21 -1.72
C MET A 451 -48.59 20.00 -2.24
N ALA A 452 -48.54 18.90 -1.48
CA ALA A 452 -47.90 17.64 -1.87
C ALA A 452 -48.53 17.03 -3.15
N LYS A 453 -49.80 17.31 -3.44
CA LYS A 453 -50.50 16.81 -4.65
C LYS A 453 -50.20 17.61 -5.92
N LEU A 454 -49.69 18.84 -5.81
CA LEU A 454 -49.38 19.69 -6.96
C LEU A 454 -48.20 19.13 -7.78
N SER A 455 -48.24 19.32 -9.11
CA SER A 455 -47.09 19.03 -9.97
C SER A 455 -45.94 20.02 -9.75
N LEU A 456 -44.71 19.68 -10.17
CA LEU A 456 -43.57 20.61 -10.11
C LEU A 456 -43.86 21.89 -10.90
N ALA A 457 -44.49 21.79 -12.08
CA ALA A 457 -44.87 22.96 -12.88
C ALA A 457 -45.91 23.83 -12.16
N ASP A 458 -46.91 23.20 -11.52
CA ASP A 458 -47.92 23.92 -10.73
C ASP A 458 -47.33 24.64 -9.51
N ARG A 459 -46.31 24.06 -8.89
CA ARG A 459 -45.61 24.66 -7.75
C ARG A 459 -44.67 25.79 -8.16
N VAL A 460 -43.92 25.62 -9.25
CA VAL A 460 -43.02 26.65 -9.79
C VAL A 460 -43.80 27.93 -10.11
N ASP A 461 -45.01 27.78 -10.65
CA ASP A 461 -45.88 28.90 -11.04
C ASP A 461 -46.98 29.21 -10.01
N PHE A 462 -46.87 28.70 -8.77
CA PHE A 462 -47.83 28.97 -7.71
C PHE A 462 -47.64 30.39 -7.12
N PRO A 463 -48.71 31.12 -6.79
CA PRO A 463 -50.13 30.72 -6.83
C PRO A 463 -50.80 30.94 -8.19
N THR A 464 -50.08 31.41 -9.20
CA THR A 464 -50.67 31.99 -10.43
C THR A 464 -51.13 31.00 -11.48
N ASN A 465 -50.70 29.75 -11.39
CA ASN A 465 -51.11 28.72 -12.33
C ASN A 465 -52.62 28.40 -12.17
N GLN A 466 -53.33 28.43 -13.30
CA GLN A 466 -54.79 28.32 -13.36
C GLN A 466 -55.32 26.87 -13.31
N SER A 467 -54.44 25.89 -13.05
CA SER A 467 -54.82 24.48 -12.95
C SER A 467 -55.83 24.25 -11.81
N ASN A 468 -56.66 23.21 -11.98
CA ASN A 468 -57.68 22.87 -10.98
C ASN A 468 -57.04 22.47 -9.64
N ASP A 469 -55.86 21.88 -9.67
CA ASP A 469 -55.13 21.46 -8.47
C ASP A 469 -54.60 22.66 -7.69
N VAL A 470 -54.09 23.70 -8.36
CA VAL A 470 -53.67 24.97 -7.71
C VAL A 470 -54.86 25.69 -7.09
N LYS A 471 -56.00 25.74 -7.79
CA LYS A 471 -57.26 26.29 -7.25
C LYS A 471 -57.72 25.54 -6.01
N ALA A 472 -57.66 24.21 -6.03
CA ALA A 472 -58.00 23.38 -4.88
C ALA A 472 -57.05 23.63 -3.69
N ALA A 473 -55.75 23.73 -3.93
CA ALA A 473 -54.77 24.04 -2.89
C ALA A 473 -54.97 25.44 -2.29
N LEU A 474 -55.28 26.44 -3.10
CA LEU A 474 -55.61 27.79 -2.63
C LEU A 474 -56.88 27.84 -1.79
N LEU A 475 -57.89 27.01 -2.11
CA LEU A 475 -59.09 26.89 -1.28
C LEU A 475 -58.76 26.29 0.09
N VAL A 476 -57.93 25.24 0.16
CA VAL A 476 -57.49 24.67 1.44
C VAL A 476 -56.69 25.72 2.24
N LEU A 477 -55.78 26.44 1.59
CA LEU A 477 -54.98 27.51 2.21
C LEU A 477 -55.85 28.62 2.81
N THR A 478 -56.93 28.98 2.13
CA THR A 478 -57.84 30.07 2.52
C THR A 478 -59.04 29.59 3.33
N GLN A 479 -59.02 28.34 3.83
CA GLN A 479 -60.11 27.76 4.62
C GLN A 479 -61.47 27.84 3.89
N GLU A 480 -61.47 27.45 2.61
CA GLU A 480 -62.61 27.43 1.69
C GLU A 480 -63.18 28.80 1.27
N ASN A 481 -62.50 29.90 1.61
CA ASN A 481 -62.90 31.24 1.18
C ASN A 481 -62.56 31.47 -0.32
N LYS A 482 -63.55 31.25 -1.18
CA LYS A 482 -63.42 31.39 -2.64
C LYS A 482 -62.96 32.77 -3.11
N GLU A 483 -63.42 33.85 -2.49
CA GLU A 483 -63.03 35.21 -2.87
C GLU A 483 -61.56 35.47 -2.55
N HIS A 484 -61.10 35.01 -1.38
CA HIS A 484 -59.68 35.08 -1.01
C HIS A 484 -58.82 34.19 -1.91
N ALA A 485 -59.24 32.97 -2.21
CA ALA A 485 -58.52 32.07 -3.11
C ALA A 485 -58.36 32.69 -4.51
N MET A 486 -59.43 33.26 -5.08
CA MET A 486 -59.39 33.95 -6.38
C MET A 486 -58.54 35.22 -6.36
N GLY A 487 -58.56 35.97 -5.26
CA GLY A 487 -57.70 37.15 -5.09
C GLY A 487 -56.21 36.81 -5.05
N LEU A 488 -55.86 35.68 -4.42
CA LEU A 488 -54.49 35.16 -4.36
C LEU A 488 -54.02 34.58 -5.71
N LEU A 489 -54.90 33.89 -6.42
CA LEU A 489 -54.63 33.31 -7.75
C LEU A 489 -54.27 34.38 -8.81
N ASN A 490 -54.92 35.54 -8.74
CA ASN A 490 -54.78 36.59 -9.74
C ASN A 490 -53.72 37.66 -9.40
N ASN A 491 -53.10 37.60 -8.21
CA ASN A 491 -52.11 38.60 -7.78
C ASN A 491 -50.98 37.98 -6.93
N PRO A 492 -49.86 37.58 -7.56
CA PRO A 492 -48.73 36.95 -6.86
C PRO A 492 -48.03 37.87 -5.85
N GLN A 493 -48.01 39.19 -6.06
CA GLN A 493 -47.42 40.13 -5.09
C GLN A 493 -48.26 40.19 -3.81
N MET A 494 -49.59 40.21 -3.96
CA MET A 494 -50.52 40.16 -2.83
C MET A 494 -50.39 38.85 -2.03
N PHE A 495 -50.04 37.74 -2.69
CA PHE A 495 -49.85 36.46 -2.02
C PHE A 495 -48.67 36.50 -1.04
N THR A 496 -47.49 36.91 -1.49
CA THR A 496 -46.29 36.96 -0.63
C THR A 496 -46.50 37.90 0.56
N GLU A 497 -47.09 39.07 0.34
CA GLU A 497 -47.42 40.02 1.41
C GLU A 497 -48.39 39.43 2.44
N LYS A 498 -49.46 38.77 1.99
CA LYS A 498 -50.46 38.16 2.88
C LYS A 498 -49.88 37.00 3.67
N ILE A 499 -49.05 36.16 3.05
CA ILE A 499 -48.36 35.06 3.73
C ILE A 499 -47.38 35.59 4.77
N ASN A 500 -46.55 36.58 4.43
CA ASN A 500 -45.62 37.19 5.38
C ASN A 500 -46.34 37.84 6.57
N LYS A 501 -47.48 38.50 6.32
CA LYS A 501 -48.32 39.03 7.39
C LYS A 501 -48.92 37.93 8.27
N ALA A 502 -49.33 36.81 7.67
CA ALA A 502 -49.81 35.65 8.42
C ALA A 502 -48.71 35.01 9.28
N ILE A 503 -47.46 34.94 8.78
CA ILE A 503 -46.28 34.48 9.53
C ILE A 503 -46.05 35.38 10.75
N GLN A 504 -46.05 36.71 10.55
CA GLN A 504 -45.86 37.66 11.64
C GLN A 504 -46.93 37.53 12.71
N ASN A 505 -48.20 37.39 12.32
CA ASN A 505 -49.30 37.21 13.26
C ASN A 505 -49.16 35.91 14.05
N LEU A 506 -48.82 34.81 13.39
CA LEU A 506 -48.66 33.51 14.05
C LEU A 506 -47.44 33.47 14.98
N ASN A 507 -46.35 34.13 14.61
CA ASN A 507 -45.20 34.30 15.51
C ASN A 507 -45.55 35.09 16.78
N LYS A 508 -46.38 36.13 16.67
CA LYS A 508 -46.89 36.86 17.83
C LYS A 508 -47.80 35.99 18.72
N GLU A 509 -48.57 35.07 18.12
CA GLU A 509 -49.39 34.10 18.87
C GLU A 509 -48.52 33.07 19.63
N LEU A 510 -47.43 32.62 19.02
CA LEU A 510 -46.50 31.64 19.60
C LEU A 510 -45.54 32.25 20.63
N HIS A 511 -45.21 33.53 20.46
CA HIS A 511 -44.31 34.30 21.31
C HIS A 511 -44.96 35.64 21.68
N PRO A 512 -45.97 35.64 22.57
CA PRO A 512 -46.59 36.87 23.03
C PRO A 512 -45.54 37.73 23.75
N GLU A 513 -45.39 38.98 23.32
CA GLU A 513 -44.57 39.95 24.06
C GLU A 513 -45.15 40.11 25.48
N PRO A 514 -44.31 40.24 26.52
CA PRO A 514 -44.79 40.43 27.88
C PRO A 514 -45.61 41.73 27.97
N GLU A 515 -46.86 41.64 28.43
CA GLU A 515 -47.72 42.80 28.64
C GLU A 515 -47.04 43.80 29.59
N GLU A 516 -46.91 45.06 29.14
CA GLU A 516 -46.60 46.17 30.05
C GLU A 516 -47.72 46.28 31.08
N VAL A 517 -47.44 45.88 32.31
CA VAL A 517 -48.34 46.07 33.44
C VAL A 517 -48.50 47.57 33.67
N GLU A 518 -49.69 48.10 33.39
CA GLU A 518 -50.12 49.44 33.80
C GLU A 518 -49.89 49.60 35.32
N GLN A 519 -48.88 50.39 35.70
CA GLN A 519 -48.71 50.81 37.08
C GLN A 519 -49.82 51.81 37.45
N SER A 520 -50.88 51.27 38.04
CA SER A 520 -51.84 52.03 38.84
C SER A 520 -51.10 52.87 39.88
N THR A 521 -51.03 54.18 39.66
CA THR A 521 -50.55 55.16 40.62
C THR A 521 -51.56 55.30 41.76
N MET A 522 -51.41 54.52 42.83
CA MET A 522 -51.93 54.92 44.15
C MET A 522 -51.11 56.12 44.65
N ARG A 523 -51.69 57.31 44.51
CA ARG A 523 -51.30 58.50 45.28
C ARG A 523 -51.68 58.27 46.75
N PHE A 524 -50.70 58.21 47.63
CA PHE A 524 -50.89 58.62 49.02
C PHE A 524 -50.68 60.13 49.08
N ASN A 525 -51.74 60.89 49.31
CA ASN A 525 -51.64 62.27 49.78
C ASN A 525 -51.98 62.26 51.27
N TYR A 526 -51.19 62.99 52.06
CA TYR A 526 -51.61 63.49 53.37
C TYR A 526 -52.88 64.32 53.25
#